data_AF-F2F116-F1
#
_entry.id   AF-F2F116-F1
#
_cell.length_a   1.000
_cell.length_b   1.000
_cell.length_c   1.000
_cell.angle_alpha   90.00
_cell.angle_beta   90.00
_cell.angle_gamma   90.00
#
_symmetry.space_group_name_H-M   'P 1'
#
loop_
_entity.id
_entity.type
_entity.pdbx_description
1 polymer ?
#
loop_
_entity_poly.entity_id
_entity_poly.type
_entity_poly.pdbx_seq_one_letter_code
_entity_poly.pdbx_strand_id
1 'polypeptide(L)'
;MKWLKYVIGLVVVIALCTVVWFKLPTKIEVNQLEEKVSILEVQIGEHYINDISLLENVSEQLLNYNFNQPITDENNSMISKVSEDFRTITSNLLFIGSNASVHAELQYRVSSVRTYLIDYVYGASLTKEEVADLYQVLQAIRFIVKDFRDIVSYNPQTAYDAMHDEEHEMVERIKYRLSLKY
;
A
#
# COMPACT_ATOMS: atom_id res chain seq x y z
N MET A 1 -0.12 12.94 14.07
CA MET A 1 -0.99 12.83 15.28
C MET A 1 -2.40 12.27 15.04
N LYS A 2 -2.92 12.17 13.81
CA LYS A 2 -4.24 11.53 13.54
C LYS A 2 -4.19 10.00 13.61
N TRP A 3 -3.07 9.39 13.22
CA TRP A 3 -2.78 7.95 13.22
C TRP A 3 -2.94 7.24 14.58
N LEU A 4 -2.55 7.88 15.69
CA LEU A 4 -2.65 7.28 17.03
C LEU A 4 -4.10 6.91 17.37
N LYS A 5 -5.08 7.68 16.87
CA LYS A 5 -6.50 7.44 17.14
C LYS A 5 -7.03 6.17 16.47
N TYR A 6 -6.48 5.80 15.31
CA TYR A 6 -6.94 4.63 14.55
C TYR A 6 -6.31 3.32 15.04
N VAL A 7 -5.03 3.34 15.42
CA VAL A 7 -4.39 2.20 16.09
C VAL A 7 -5.04 1.93 17.45
N ILE A 8 -5.34 2.99 18.21
CA ILE A 8 -6.14 2.88 19.44
C ILE A 8 -7.54 2.32 19.10
N GLY A 9 -8.17 2.76 18.01
CA GLY A 9 -9.46 2.23 17.55
C GLY A 9 -9.43 0.73 17.26
N LEU A 10 -8.44 0.26 16.49
CA LEU A 10 -8.27 -1.16 16.15
C LEU A 10 -7.99 -2.02 17.38
N VAL A 11 -7.11 -1.55 18.28
CA VAL A 11 -6.81 -2.22 19.55
C VAL A 11 -8.03 -2.26 20.47
N VAL A 12 -8.84 -1.20 20.49
CA VAL A 12 -10.10 -1.16 21.25
C VAL A 12 -11.13 -2.14 20.67
N VAL A 13 -11.21 -2.30 19.35
CA VAL A 13 -12.09 -3.30 18.72
C VAL A 13 -11.63 -4.72 19.05
N ILE A 14 -10.33 -5.01 18.94
CA ILE A 14 -9.76 -6.31 19.33
C ILE A 14 -9.98 -6.59 20.83
N ALA A 15 -9.80 -5.58 21.69
CA ALA A 15 -10.07 -5.68 23.13
C ALA A 15 -11.56 -5.89 23.42
N LEU A 16 -12.46 -5.25 22.67
CA LEU A 16 -13.91 -5.45 22.81
C LEU A 16 -14.33 -6.85 22.32
N CYS A 17 -13.79 -7.33 21.19
CA CYS A 17 -14.04 -8.68 20.69
C CYS A 17 -13.58 -9.76 21.68
N THR A 18 -12.42 -9.55 22.32
CA THR A 18 -11.92 -10.48 23.35
C THR A 18 -12.74 -10.43 24.64
N VAL A 19 -13.15 -9.25 25.12
CA VAL A 19 -14.02 -9.12 26.31
C VAL A 19 -15.42 -9.72 26.09
N VAL A 20 -15.95 -9.57 24.88
CA VAL A 20 -17.25 -10.14 24.47
C VAL A 20 -17.20 -11.66 24.34
N TRP A 21 -16.07 -12.26 23.95
CA TRP A 21 -15.98 -13.73 23.90
C TRP A 21 -16.09 -14.39 25.28
N PHE A 22 -15.76 -13.66 26.36
CA PHE A 22 -15.86 -14.16 27.74
C PHE A 22 -17.22 -13.90 28.43
N LYS A 23 -18.13 -13.12 27.82
CA LYS A 23 -19.51 -12.93 28.26
C LYS A 23 -20.44 -13.12 27.07
N LEU A 24 -21.28 -14.16 27.05
CA LEU A 24 -22.33 -14.36 26.04
C LEU A 24 -23.02 -13.02 25.71
N PRO A 25 -22.67 -12.37 24.58
CA PRO A 25 -23.13 -11.02 24.32
C PRO A 25 -24.60 -11.05 23.99
N THR A 26 -25.30 -9.98 24.35
CA THR A 26 -26.67 -9.80 23.90
C THR A 26 -26.67 -9.54 22.38
N LYS A 27 -27.74 -9.96 21.68
CA LYS A 27 -27.88 -9.71 20.23
C LYS A 27 -27.76 -8.22 19.87
N ILE A 28 -28.12 -7.33 20.79
CA ILE A 28 -28.00 -5.87 20.63
C ILE A 28 -26.52 -5.44 20.64
N GLU A 29 -25.70 -5.98 21.54
CA GLU A 29 -24.26 -5.67 21.60
C GLU A 29 -23.52 -6.18 20.37
N VAL A 30 -23.87 -7.37 19.87
CA VAL A 30 -23.31 -7.92 18.62
C VAL A 30 -23.63 -7.02 17.44
N ASN A 31 -24.90 -6.64 17.25
CA ASN A 31 -25.31 -5.77 16.15
C ASN A 31 -24.60 -4.41 16.19
N GLN A 32 -24.38 -3.83 17.38
CA GLN A 32 -23.65 -2.56 17.54
C GLN A 32 -22.15 -2.70 17.23
N LEU A 33 -21.57 -3.86 17.49
CA LEU A 33 -20.19 -4.18 17.12
C LEU A 33 -20.05 -4.35 15.62
N GLU A 34 -20.96 -5.09 14.98
CA GLU A 34 -21.01 -5.27 13.52
C GLU A 34 -21.13 -3.92 12.80
N GLU A 35 -22.01 -3.04 13.27
CA GLU A 35 -22.16 -1.69 12.72
C GLU A 35 -20.85 -0.87 12.83
N LYS A 36 -20.17 -0.92 13.98
CA LYS A 36 -18.89 -0.22 14.18
C LYS A 36 -17.77 -0.78 13.31
N VAL A 37 -17.72 -2.11 13.14
CA VAL A 37 -16.75 -2.78 12.25
C VAL A 37 -16.99 -2.34 10.81
N SER A 38 -18.24 -2.35 10.35
CA SER A 38 -18.60 -1.93 8.99
C SER A 38 -18.21 -0.45 8.72
N ILE A 39 -18.46 0.46 9.66
CA ILE A 39 -18.03 1.86 9.53
C ILE A 39 -16.51 1.98 9.45
N LEU A 40 -15.78 1.20 10.25
CA LEU A 40 -14.32 1.19 10.23
C LEU A 40 -13.77 0.62 8.92
N GLU A 41 -14.35 -0.44 8.38
CA GLU A 41 -13.97 -1.02 7.08
C GLU A 41 -14.11 0.00 5.96
N VAL A 42 -15.22 0.76 5.93
CA VAL A 42 -15.42 1.84 4.96
C VAL A 42 -14.37 2.93 5.11
N GLN A 43 -14.10 3.39 6.34
CA GLN A 43 -13.09 4.42 6.60
C GLN A 43 -11.68 3.96 6.23
N ILE A 44 -11.36 2.70 6.50
CA ILE A 44 -10.09 2.08 6.09
C ILE A 44 -10.04 2.05 4.57
N GLY A 45 -11.09 1.58 3.89
CA GLY A 45 -11.19 1.58 2.44
C GLY A 45 -10.92 2.96 1.82
N GLU A 46 -11.59 4.00 2.32
CA GLU A 46 -11.37 5.39 1.87
C GLU A 46 -9.93 5.86 2.06
N HIS A 47 -9.30 5.52 3.17
CA HIS A 47 -7.90 5.86 3.42
C HIS A 47 -6.96 5.14 2.46
N TYR A 48 -7.21 3.84 2.22
CA TYR A 48 -6.44 3.04 1.26
C TYR A 48 -6.53 3.64 -0.14
N ILE A 49 -7.71 4.06 -0.59
CA ILE A 49 -7.89 4.68 -1.91
C ILE A 49 -7.03 5.94 -2.06
N ASN A 50 -7.04 6.80 -1.03
CA ASN A 50 -6.27 8.03 -1.05
C ASN A 50 -4.75 7.75 -1.09
N ASP A 51 -4.26 6.89 -0.20
CA ASP A 51 -2.83 6.55 -0.15
C ASP A 51 -2.37 5.84 -1.44
N ILE A 52 -3.19 4.94 -1.98
CA ILE A 52 -2.91 4.27 -3.25
C ILE A 52 -2.87 5.28 -4.41
N SER A 53 -3.75 6.27 -4.42
CA SER A 53 -3.70 7.33 -5.44
C SER A 53 -2.45 8.20 -5.32
N LEU A 54 -2.00 8.50 -4.10
CA LEU A 54 -0.74 9.22 -3.87
C LEU A 54 0.47 8.36 -4.30
N LEU A 55 0.42 7.06 -4.02
CA LEU A 55 1.46 6.11 -4.42
C LEU A 55 1.60 6.03 -5.93
N GLU A 56 0.51 6.06 -6.70
CA GLU A 56 0.57 6.11 -8.16
C GLU A 56 1.34 7.33 -8.64
N ASN A 57 0.99 8.52 -8.12
CA ASN A 57 1.57 9.78 -8.54
C ASN A 57 3.07 9.82 -8.24
N VAL A 58 3.48 9.43 -7.04
CA VAL A 58 4.90 9.38 -6.68
C VAL A 58 5.63 8.32 -7.50
N SER A 59 5.02 7.17 -7.77
CA SER A 59 5.62 6.15 -8.66
C SER A 59 5.82 6.67 -10.08
N GLU A 60 4.89 7.48 -10.60
CA GLU A 60 5.02 8.13 -11.90
C GLU A 60 6.14 9.19 -11.90
N GLN A 61 6.29 9.97 -10.84
CA GLN A 61 7.41 10.89 -10.68
C GLN A 61 8.75 10.15 -10.68
N LEU A 62 8.84 9.03 -9.95
CA LEU A 62 10.03 8.19 -9.92
C LEU A 62 10.32 7.56 -11.29
N LEU A 63 9.32 7.05 -12.01
CA LEU A 63 9.49 6.49 -13.36
C LEU A 63 10.03 7.52 -14.37
N ASN A 64 9.74 8.80 -14.18
CA ASN A 64 10.21 9.88 -15.04
C ASN A 64 11.61 10.40 -14.64
N TYR A 65 12.17 9.94 -13.52
CA TYR A 65 13.49 10.34 -13.05
C TYR A 65 14.59 9.47 -13.66
N ASN A 66 15.70 10.07 -14.10
CA ASN A 66 16.81 9.33 -14.69
C ASN A 66 17.82 8.85 -13.64
N PHE A 67 17.61 7.64 -13.12
CA PHE A 67 18.51 7.01 -12.14
C PHE A 67 19.88 6.58 -12.68
N ASN A 68 20.13 6.71 -14.00
CA ASN A 68 21.46 6.43 -14.57
C ASN A 68 22.45 7.61 -14.40
N GLN A 69 22.00 8.72 -13.83
CA GLN A 69 22.85 9.87 -13.51
C GLN A 69 23.12 9.90 -12.01
N PRO A 70 24.23 10.49 -11.55
CA PRO A 70 24.41 10.75 -10.14
C PRO A 70 23.48 11.86 -9.66
N ILE A 71 23.26 11.91 -8.35
CA ILE A 71 22.60 13.05 -7.71
C ILE A 71 23.52 14.27 -7.82
N THR A 72 22.97 15.38 -8.30
CA THR A 72 23.61 16.70 -8.39
C THR A 72 22.95 17.64 -7.39
N ASP A 73 23.64 18.73 -7.04
CA ASP A 73 23.06 19.75 -6.14
C ASP A 73 21.72 20.30 -6.67
N GLU A 74 21.56 20.37 -7.99
CA GLU A 74 20.35 20.84 -8.66
C GLU A 74 19.17 19.85 -8.51
N ASN A 75 19.43 18.54 -8.56
CA ASN A 75 18.38 17.52 -8.53
C ASN A 75 18.16 16.91 -7.13
N ASN A 76 19.08 17.14 -6.18
CA ASN A 76 19.05 16.56 -4.84
C ASN A 76 17.77 16.90 -4.07
N SER A 77 17.34 18.17 -4.13
CA SER A 77 16.12 18.60 -3.44
C SER A 77 14.88 17.89 -3.97
N MET A 78 14.80 17.68 -5.29
CA MET A 78 13.69 16.99 -5.91
C MET A 78 13.68 15.51 -5.54
N ILE A 79 14.79 14.79 -5.73
CA ILE A 79 14.84 13.35 -5.46
C ILE A 79 14.67 13.03 -3.97
N SER A 80 15.25 13.85 -3.09
CA SER A 80 15.06 13.72 -1.64
C SER A 80 13.59 13.88 -1.26
N LYS A 81 12.90 14.87 -1.85
CA LYS A 81 11.47 15.09 -1.59
C LYS A 81 10.62 13.93 -2.09
N VAL A 82 10.80 13.50 -3.34
CA VAL A 82 10.01 12.40 -3.92
C VAL A 82 10.26 11.09 -3.14
N SER A 83 11.49 10.83 -2.71
CA SER A 83 11.83 9.66 -1.89
C SER A 83 11.17 9.71 -0.50
N GLU A 84 11.15 10.89 0.12
CA GLU A 84 10.48 11.11 1.41
C GLU A 84 8.95 11.01 1.31
N ASP A 85 8.37 11.54 0.23
CA ASP A 85 6.95 11.41 -0.08
C ASP A 85 6.60 9.93 -0.28
N PHE A 86 7.39 9.19 -1.07
CA PHE A 86 7.23 7.75 -1.26
C PHE A 86 7.25 7.02 0.08
N ARG A 87 8.27 7.28 0.92
CA ARG A 87 8.43 6.68 2.25
C ARG A 87 7.23 6.97 3.15
N THR A 88 6.76 8.22 3.16
CA THR A 88 5.64 8.66 4.00
C THR A 88 4.34 7.98 3.58
N ILE A 89 3.99 8.02 2.29
CA ILE A 89 2.78 7.38 1.75
C ILE A 89 2.79 5.88 2.06
N THR A 90 3.91 5.22 1.77
CA THR A 90 4.04 3.78 1.99
C THR A 90 4.13 3.38 3.46
N SER A 91 4.38 4.31 4.38
CA SER A 91 4.30 4.04 5.83
C SER A 91 2.86 4.12 6.36
N ASN A 92 1.97 4.77 5.61
CA ASN A 92 0.55 4.86 5.94
C ASN A 92 -0.25 3.66 5.44
N LEU A 93 0.22 2.99 4.38
CA LEU A 93 -0.27 1.70 3.91
C LEU A 93 0.08 0.64 4.96
N LEU A 94 -0.86 0.33 5.86
CA LEU A 94 -0.68 -0.66 6.92
C LEU A 94 -0.64 -2.07 6.32
N PHE A 95 0.55 -2.56 5.97
CA PHE A 95 0.73 -3.93 5.44
C PHE A 95 0.47 -5.02 6.50
N ILE A 96 -0.80 -5.37 6.67
CA ILE A 96 -1.28 -6.45 7.53
C ILE A 96 -2.11 -7.38 6.65
N GLY A 97 -1.61 -8.57 6.37
CA GLY A 97 -2.27 -9.52 5.47
C GLY A 97 -1.47 -10.80 5.33
N SER A 98 -2.04 -11.77 4.63
CA SER A 98 -1.35 -13.02 4.31
C SER A 98 -0.39 -12.84 3.13
N ASN A 99 0.61 -13.70 3.03
CA ASN A 99 1.69 -13.61 2.04
C ASN A 99 1.24 -13.80 0.58
N ALA A 100 0.02 -14.30 0.33
CA ALA A 100 -0.48 -14.54 -1.04
C ALA A 100 -1.48 -13.45 -1.52
N SER A 101 -1.74 -12.44 -0.69
CA SER A 101 -2.65 -11.35 -1.02
C SER A 101 -2.00 -10.30 -1.95
N VAL A 102 -2.84 -9.51 -2.65
CA VAL A 102 -2.37 -8.35 -3.43
C VAL A 102 -1.60 -7.37 -2.55
N HIS A 103 -2.02 -7.24 -1.30
CA HIS A 103 -1.39 -6.37 -0.33
C HIS A 103 0.05 -6.78 -0.01
N ALA A 104 0.31 -8.08 0.15
CA ALA A 104 1.66 -8.60 0.38
C ALA A 104 2.56 -8.40 -0.85
N GLU A 105 2.01 -8.60 -2.05
CA GLU A 105 2.75 -8.31 -3.30
C GLU A 105 3.12 -6.82 -3.38
N LEU A 106 2.17 -5.91 -3.10
CA LEU A 106 2.44 -4.48 -3.06
C LEU A 106 3.51 -4.12 -2.02
N GLN A 107 3.45 -4.73 -0.82
CA GLN A 107 4.44 -4.55 0.23
C GLN A 107 5.84 -4.90 -0.23
N TYR A 108 5.98 -6.06 -0.87
CA TYR A 108 7.26 -6.55 -1.38
C TYR A 108 7.86 -5.55 -2.38
N ARG A 109 7.06 -5.09 -3.36
CA ARG A 109 7.51 -4.12 -4.36
C ARG A 109 7.87 -2.77 -3.74
N VAL A 110 7.07 -2.27 -2.82
CA VAL A 110 7.35 -1.03 -2.06
C VAL A 110 8.66 -1.14 -1.30
N SER A 111 8.92 -2.29 -0.67
CA SER A 111 10.17 -2.52 0.05
C SER A 111 11.38 -2.48 -0.89
N SER A 112 11.28 -3.11 -2.07
CA SER A 112 12.35 -3.06 -3.08
C SER A 112 12.64 -1.64 -3.54
N VAL A 113 11.61 -0.83 -3.85
CA VAL A 113 11.81 0.58 -4.22
C VAL A 113 12.51 1.35 -3.11
N ARG A 114 12.10 1.17 -1.85
CA ARG A 114 12.77 1.84 -0.71
C ARG A 114 14.25 1.51 -0.64
N THR A 115 14.62 0.25 -0.85
CA THR A 115 16.03 -0.17 -0.90
C THR A 115 16.77 0.56 -2.01
N TYR A 116 16.28 0.52 -3.25
CA TYR A 116 16.92 1.22 -4.37
C TYR A 116 17.04 2.73 -4.16
N LEU A 117 16.03 3.38 -3.57
CA LEU A 117 16.08 4.82 -3.29
C LEU A 117 17.09 5.16 -2.21
N ILE A 118 17.20 4.34 -1.16
CA ILE A 118 18.24 4.49 -0.13
C ILE A 118 19.61 4.34 -0.79
N ASP A 119 19.81 3.27 -1.56
CA ASP A 119 21.08 3.00 -2.23
C ASP A 119 21.46 4.13 -3.18
N TYR A 120 20.50 4.71 -3.91
CA TYR A 120 20.72 5.83 -4.81
C TYR A 120 20.98 7.17 -4.11
N VAL A 121 20.26 7.46 -3.01
CA VAL A 121 20.42 8.71 -2.24
C VAL A 121 21.73 8.74 -1.46
N TYR A 122 22.20 7.58 -0.99
CA TYR A 122 23.40 7.46 -0.16
C TYR A 122 24.62 6.88 -0.89
N GLY A 123 24.45 6.26 -2.06
CA GLY A 123 25.48 5.72 -2.93
C GLY A 123 25.33 6.29 -4.34
N ALA A 124 26.33 7.03 -4.81
CA ALA A 124 26.20 8.03 -5.87
C ALA A 124 25.70 7.57 -7.27
N SER A 125 25.38 6.29 -7.49
CA SER A 125 24.73 5.80 -8.71
C SER A 125 24.28 4.34 -8.55
N LEU A 126 23.06 4.02 -9.00
CA LEU A 126 22.65 2.64 -9.24
C LEU A 126 23.35 2.10 -10.50
N THR A 127 23.62 0.79 -10.53
CA THR A 127 24.03 0.09 -11.76
C THR A 127 22.89 0.06 -12.77
N LYS A 128 23.20 -0.21 -14.05
CA LYS A 128 22.16 -0.26 -15.10
C LYS A 128 21.12 -1.34 -14.82
N GLU A 129 21.59 -2.46 -14.26
CA GLU A 129 20.78 -3.58 -13.82
C GLU A 129 19.84 -3.16 -12.68
N GLU A 130 20.35 -2.50 -11.64
CA GLU A 130 19.52 -1.99 -10.54
C GLU A 130 18.52 -0.92 -10.98
N VAL A 131 18.89 -0.07 -11.95
CA VAL A 131 17.96 0.90 -12.54
C VAL A 131 16.84 0.19 -13.32
N ALA A 132 17.17 -0.85 -14.08
CA ALA A 132 16.18 -1.64 -14.80
C ALA A 132 15.22 -2.36 -13.83
N ASP A 133 15.76 -2.95 -12.76
CA ASP A 133 14.97 -3.60 -11.72
C ASP A 133 14.07 -2.58 -11.00
N LEU A 134 14.58 -1.41 -10.64
CA LEU A 134 13.81 -0.33 -10.03
C LEU A 134 12.63 0.07 -10.92
N TYR A 135 12.85 0.28 -12.23
CA TYR A 135 11.76 0.63 -13.14
C TYR A 135 10.74 -0.50 -13.27
N GLN A 136 11.18 -1.76 -13.33
CA GLN A 136 10.26 -2.90 -13.39
C GLN A 136 9.39 -2.97 -12.12
N VAL A 137 9.97 -2.75 -10.94
CA VAL A 137 9.25 -2.73 -9.68
C VAL A 137 8.27 -1.54 -9.61
N LEU A 138 8.67 -0.35 -10.06
CA LEU A 138 7.79 0.82 -10.11
C LEU A 138 6.60 0.61 -11.08
N GLN A 139 6.84 -0.03 -12.22
CA GLN A 139 5.75 -0.40 -13.15
C GLN A 139 4.80 -1.43 -12.53
N ALA A 140 5.34 -2.43 -11.81
CA ALA A 140 4.53 -3.39 -11.07
C ALA A 140 3.62 -2.68 -10.05
N ILE A 141 4.17 -1.76 -9.25
CA ILE A 141 3.37 -0.94 -8.31
C ILE A 141 2.26 -0.21 -9.05
N ARG A 142 2.57 0.45 -10.17
CA ARG A 142 1.58 1.18 -10.97
C ARG A 142 0.44 0.27 -11.47
N PHE A 143 0.73 -0.95 -11.91
CA PHE A 143 -0.31 -1.89 -12.33
C PHE A 143 -1.19 -2.36 -11.18
N ILE A 144 -0.59 -2.68 -10.03
CA ILE A 144 -1.32 -3.09 -8.82
C ILE A 144 -2.26 -1.95 -8.39
N VAL A 145 -1.75 -0.73 -8.33
CA VAL A 145 -2.50 0.47 -7.96
C VAL A 145 -3.65 0.75 -8.92
N LYS A 146 -3.40 0.64 -10.23
CA LYS A 146 -4.46 0.78 -11.25
C LYS A 146 -5.55 -0.28 -11.06
N ASP A 147 -5.14 -1.51 -10.78
CA ASP A 147 -6.07 -2.63 -10.62
C ASP A 147 -6.94 -2.52 -9.38
N PHE A 148 -6.33 -2.05 -8.28
CA PHE A 148 -7.05 -1.66 -7.09
C PHE A 148 -8.06 -0.54 -7.36
N ARG A 149 -7.64 0.55 -8.02
CA ARG A 149 -8.53 1.67 -8.33
C ARG A 149 -9.73 1.23 -9.15
N ASP A 150 -9.53 0.39 -10.17
CA ASP A 150 -10.63 -0.12 -10.99
C ASP A 150 -11.67 -0.80 -10.08
N ILE A 151 -11.24 -1.77 -9.26
CA ILE A 151 -12.14 -2.55 -8.40
C ILE A 151 -12.89 -1.67 -7.40
N VAL A 152 -12.18 -0.77 -6.72
CA VAL A 152 -12.81 0.17 -5.78
C VAL A 152 -13.78 1.11 -6.48
N SER A 153 -13.48 1.60 -7.68
CA SER A 153 -14.37 2.50 -8.41
C SER A 153 -15.72 1.85 -8.72
N TYR A 154 -15.75 0.52 -8.88
CA TYR A 154 -16.99 -0.24 -9.07
C TYR A 154 -17.68 -0.60 -7.76
N ASN A 155 -16.91 -0.96 -6.72
CA ASN A 155 -17.46 -1.31 -5.42
C ASN A 155 -16.50 -0.93 -4.25
N PRO A 156 -16.62 0.29 -3.70
CA PRO A 156 -15.73 0.78 -2.65
C PRO A 156 -15.78 -0.06 -1.36
N GLN A 157 -16.89 -0.76 -1.12
CA GLN A 157 -17.07 -1.62 0.06
C GLN A 157 -16.19 -2.87 -0.01
N THR A 158 -15.79 -3.29 -1.21
CA THR A 158 -14.90 -4.45 -1.42
C THR A 158 -13.42 -4.08 -1.40
N ALA A 159 -13.06 -2.81 -1.18
CA ALA A 159 -11.67 -2.35 -1.23
C ALA A 159 -10.76 -3.13 -0.28
N TYR A 160 -11.22 -3.36 0.95
CA TYR A 160 -10.46 -4.11 1.93
C TYR A 160 -10.27 -5.56 1.48
N ASP A 161 -11.37 -6.26 1.17
CA ASP A 161 -11.34 -7.66 0.73
C ASP A 161 -10.48 -7.85 -0.51
N ALA A 162 -10.61 -6.96 -1.50
CA ALA A 162 -9.90 -7.06 -2.76
C ALA A 162 -8.37 -7.01 -2.63
N MET A 163 -7.86 -6.40 -1.55
CA MET A 163 -6.44 -6.33 -1.25
C MET A 163 -5.96 -7.49 -0.37
N HIS A 164 -6.82 -8.04 0.48
CA HIS A 164 -6.44 -8.94 1.57
C HIS A 164 -6.87 -10.39 1.34
N ASP A 165 -7.87 -10.63 0.50
CA ASP A 165 -8.35 -11.96 0.13
C ASP A 165 -7.46 -12.57 -0.96
N GLU A 166 -6.91 -13.75 -0.66
CA GLU A 166 -6.06 -14.53 -1.56
C GLU A 166 -6.83 -15.13 -2.74
N GLU A 167 -8.15 -15.30 -2.59
CA GLU A 167 -9.04 -15.85 -3.61
C GLU A 167 -9.67 -14.75 -4.49
N HIS A 168 -9.41 -13.49 -4.18
CA HIS A 168 -9.95 -12.37 -4.95
C HIS A 168 -9.41 -12.36 -6.38
N GLU A 169 -10.27 -12.07 -7.37
CA GLU A 169 -9.91 -12.06 -8.80
C GLU A 169 -8.72 -11.14 -9.14
N MET A 170 -8.45 -10.15 -8.29
CA MET A 170 -7.32 -9.23 -8.44
C MET A 170 -5.98 -9.94 -8.32
N VAL A 171 -5.88 -10.99 -7.51
CA VAL A 171 -4.65 -11.78 -7.33
C VAL A 171 -4.20 -12.37 -8.67
N GLU A 172 -5.09 -13.06 -9.37
CA GLU A 172 -4.79 -13.67 -10.67
C GLU A 172 -4.53 -12.61 -11.76
N ARG A 173 -5.26 -11.49 -11.72
CA ARG A 173 -5.06 -10.38 -12.64
C ARG A 173 -3.67 -9.75 -12.49
N ILE A 174 -3.20 -9.57 -11.26
CA ILE A 174 -1.87 -9.05 -10.96
C ILE A 174 -0.79 -10.06 -11.35
N LYS A 175 -0.93 -11.33 -10.97
CA LYS A 175 0.01 -12.39 -11.39
C LYS A 175 0.17 -12.42 -12.91
N TYR A 176 -0.93 -12.35 -13.65
CA TYR A 176 -0.91 -12.31 -15.10
C TYR A 176 -0.12 -11.10 -15.62
N ARG A 177 -0.41 -9.90 -15.12
CA ARG A 177 0.31 -8.68 -15.54
C ARG A 177 1.79 -8.75 -15.21
N LEU A 178 2.15 -9.16 -14.00
CA LEU A 178 3.55 -9.32 -13.58
C LEU A 178 4.31 -10.36 -14.41
N SER A 179 3.61 -11.32 -15.03
CA SER A 179 4.23 -12.28 -15.97
C SER A 179 4.53 -11.69 -17.35
N LEU A 180 3.87 -10.60 -17.73
CA LEU A 180 4.16 -9.87 -18.95
C LEU A 180 5.45 -9.09 -18.70
N LYS A 181 6.57 -9.55 -19.27
CA LYS A 181 7.86 -8.87 -19.13
C LYS A 181 7.71 -7.37 -19.46
N TYR A 182 8.11 -6.54 -18.51
CA TYR A 182 8.26 -5.09 -18.64
C TYR A 182 9.74 -4.74 -18.70
#